data_AF-A0A3D9AYF6-F1
#
_entry.id   AF-A0A3D9AYF6-F1
#
_cell.length_a   1.000
_cell.length_b   1.000
_cell.length_c   1.000
_cell.angle_alpha   90.00
_cell.angle_beta   90.00
_cell.angle_gamma   90.00
#
_symmetry.space_group_name_H-M   'P 1'
#
loop_
_entity.id
_entity.type
_entity.pdbx_description
1 polymer ?
#
loop_
_entity_poly.entity_id
_entity_poly.type
_entity_poly.pdbx_seq_one_letter_code
_entity_poly.pdbx_strand_id
1 'polypeptide(L)'
;MAKDSSNSLKEFWAEIPRADEDVLGSIRDWKNVQIALEEDVVWLKGFTDEQAVSPEIQQLPNFLLYELRDGLLFRKEALVPSKKMRTALLWTSIDKALRLTFPSFNNNFFGIDGKIEIKLKPSEEEHPATALLCSMKEIRETIIALPKFKVEKIEWLVINDNALFLGTPLLSFPGKTFWSKDGHLLPTGYDFEFKNMSSLLQRKYNAGRDQWLLWNENGNVLYLNKEDFRKLSVSSFRLTEKSQEWI
;
A
#
# COMPACT_ATOMS: atom_id res chain seq x y z
N MET A 1 18.35 -33.66 -56.67
CA MET A 1 19.45 -32.80 -56.21
C MET A 1 19.33 -32.68 -54.71
N ALA A 2 20.16 -33.43 -53.98
CA ALA A 2 20.20 -33.40 -52.53
C ALA A 2 20.80 -32.06 -52.07
N LYS A 3 20.09 -31.32 -51.22
CA LYS A 3 20.70 -30.23 -50.45
C LYS A 3 20.96 -30.80 -49.05
N ASP A 4 22.24 -30.89 -48.73
CA ASP A 4 22.75 -31.35 -47.45
C ASP A 4 21.99 -30.74 -46.27
N SER A 5 21.43 -31.61 -45.44
CA SER A 5 20.84 -31.27 -44.15
C SER A 5 21.92 -31.25 -43.07
N SER A 6 23.03 -30.57 -43.34
CA SER A 6 24.05 -30.23 -42.33
C SER A 6 23.75 -28.84 -41.81
N ASN A 7 22.62 -28.68 -41.11
CA ASN A 7 22.40 -27.49 -40.28
C ASN A 7 23.28 -27.66 -39.03
N SER A 8 24.60 -27.53 -39.21
CA SER A 8 25.54 -27.40 -38.12
C SER A 8 25.04 -26.25 -37.26
N LEU A 9 24.66 -26.50 -36.01
CA LEU A 9 24.31 -25.43 -35.08
C LEU A 9 25.43 -24.38 -35.15
N LYS A 10 25.11 -23.20 -35.68
CA LYS A 10 26.07 -22.11 -35.69
C LYS A 10 26.25 -21.67 -34.26
N GLU A 11 27.45 -21.85 -33.75
CA GLU A 11 27.76 -21.45 -32.39
C GLU A 11 28.30 -20.02 -32.43
N PHE A 12 27.52 -19.10 -31.87
CA PHE A 12 27.89 -17.69 -31.78
C PHE A 12 28.54 -17.36 -30.46
N TRP A 13 29.59 -16.55 -30.56
CA TRP A 13 30.46 -16.12 -29.49
C TRP A 13 30.62 -14.62 -29.54
N ALA A 14 30.76 -13.95 -28.41
CA ALA A 14 30.99 -12.52 -28.38
C ALA A 14 32.03 -12.12 -27.34
N GLU A 15 32.68 -10.99 -27.58
CA GLU A 15 33.52 -10.31 -26.60
C GLU A 15 33.03 -8.87 -26.39
N ILE A 16 33.13 -8.40 -25.15
CA ILE A 16 32.91 -7.00 -24.76
C ILE A 16 33.94 -6.62 -23.68
N PRO A 17 34.42 -5.36 -23.62
CA PRO A 17 35.34 -4.92 -22.57
C PRO A 17 34.76 -5.10 -21.16
N ARG A 18 35.60 -5.40 -20.17
CA ARG A 18 35.18 -5.55 -18.77
C ARG A 18 34.52 -4.28 -18.20
N ALA A 19 34.96 -3.11 -18.65
CA ALA A 19 34.41 -1.82 -18.27
C ALA A 19 32.93 -1.63 -18.71
N ASP A 20 32.51 -2.35 -19.74
CA ASP A 20 31.17 -2.28 -20.32
C ASP A 20 30.27 -3.44 -19.82
N GLU A 21 30.64 -4.16 -18.75
CA GLU A 21 29.85 -5.28 -18.21
C GLU A 21 28.42 -4.88 -17.83
N ASP A 22 28.23 -3.66 -17.29
CA ASP A 22 26.92 -3.16 -16.84
C ASP A 22 25.88 -3.08 -17.97
N VAL A 23 26.32 -2.88 -19.22
CA VAL A 23 25.40 -2.80 -20.37
C VAL A 23 24.79 -4.15 -20.73
N LEU A 24 25.40 -5.26 -20.29
CA LEU A 24 24.88 -6.62 -20.49
C LEU A 24 23.59 -6.88 -19.69
N GLY A 25 23.18 -5.96 -18.82
CA GLY A 25 21.89 -6.01 -18.13
C GLY A 25 20.69 -6.13 -19.09
N SER A 26 20.79 -5.61 -20.31
CA SER A 26 19.72 -5.67 -21.32
C SER A 26 19.44 -7.09 -21.84
N ILE A 27 20.45 -7.96 -21.85
CA ILE A 27 20.35 -9.34 -22.36
C ILE A 27 20.37 -10.40 -21.26
N ARG A 28 20.33 -9.97 -19.98
CA ARG A 28 20.42 -10.84 -18.81
C ARG A 28 19.32 -11.91 -18.73
N ASP A 29 18.16 -11.65 -19.32
CA ASP A 29 17.02 -12.58 -19.28
C ASP A 29 17.20 -13.77 -20.24
N TRP A 30 18.24 -13.78 -21.08
CA TRP A 30 18.52 -14.83 -22.04
C TRP A 30 19.17 -16.04 -21.37
N LYS A 31 18.35 -17.00 -20.96
CA LYS A 31 18.76 -18.20 -20.20
C LYS A 31 19.74 -19.12 -20.95
N ASN A 32 19.76 -19.05 -22.28
CA ASN A 32 20.66 -19.82 -23.13
C ASN A 32 22.09 -19.24 -23.19
N VAL A 33 22.27 -17.97 -22.81
CA VAL A 33 23.57 -17.30 -22.87
C VAL A 33 24.40 -17.59 -21.62
N GLN A 34 25.66 -17.95 -21.87
CA GLN A 34 26.67 -18.13 -20.86
C GLN A 34 27.74 -17.05 -20.98
N ILE A 35 28.32 -16.68 -19.85
CA ILE A 35 29.32 -15.64 -19.70
C ILE A 35 30.56 -16.21 -19.00
N ALA A 36 31.73 -15.79 -19.44
CA ALA A 36 33.00 -16.05 -18.78
C ALA A 36 33.75 -14.72 -18.60
N LEU A 37 34.25 -14.47 -17.40
CA LEU A 37 34.89 -13.22 -17.04
C LEU A 37 36.42 -13.44 -17.04
N GLU A 38 37.14 -12.66 -17.85
CA GLU A 38 38.60 -12.51 -17.77
C GLU A 38 38.95 -11.10 -17.26
N GLU A 39 40.24 -10.83 -17.02
CA GLU A 39 40.75 -9.58 -16.43
C GLU A 39 40.23 -8.33 -17.19
N ASP A 40 40.36 -8.31 -18.53
CA ASP A 40 40.02 -7.14 -19.34
C ASP A 40 38.80 -7.34 -20.27
N VAL A 41 38.32 -8.58 -20.42
CA VAL A 41 37.31 -8.95 -21.41
C VAL A 41 36.27 -9.87 -20.81
N VAL A 42 35.02 -9.64 -21.19
CA VAL A 42 33.89 -10.51 -20.91
C VAL A 42 33.53 -11.28 -22.18
N TRP A 43 33.56 -12.61 -22.08
CA TRP A 43 33.18 -13.52 -23.13
C TRP A 43 31.75 -13.98 -22.97
N LEU A 44 30.99 -14.01 -24.06
CA LEU A 44 29.64 -14.54 -24.10
C LEU A 44 29.51 -15.63 -25.17
N LYS A 45 28.68 -16.64 -24.93
CA LYS A 45 28.37 -17.68 -25.93
C LYS A 45 26.95 -18.20 -25.79
N GLY A 46 26.51 -18.95 -26.80
CA GLY A 46 25.24 -19.67 -26.78
C GLY A 46 24.06 -18.88 -27.33
N PHE A 47 24.32 -17.81 -28.09
CA PHE A 47 23.28 -17.04 -28.78
C PHE A 47 22.61 -17.89 -29.88
N THR A 48 21.31 -17.68 -30.07
CA THR A 48 20.58 -18.22 -31.23
C THR A 48 20.83 -17.35 -32.47
N ASP A 49 20.52 -17.87 -33.67
CA ASP A 49 20.58 -17.07 -34.91
C ASP A 49 19.72 -15.80 -34.82
N GLU A 50 18.57 -15.87 -34.15
CA GLU A 50 17.65 -14.75 -33.93
C GLU A 50 18.27 -13.69 -32.98
N GLN A 51 18.89 -14.12 -31.89
CA GLN A 51 19.58 -13.24 -30.95
C GLN A 51 20.81 -12.58 -31.57
N ALA A 52 21.56 -13.32 -32.40
CA ALA A 52 22.77 -12.83 -33.09
C ALA A 52 22.52 -11.64 -34.05
N VAL A 53 21.26 -11.39 -34.40
CA VAL A 53 20.84 -10.24 -35.22
C VAL A 53 19.93 -9.25 -34.47
N SER A 54 19.67 -9.48 -33.19
CA SER A 54 18.68 -8.70 -32.45
C SER A 54 19.15 -7.25 -32.17
N PRO A 55 18.22 -6.29 -32.06
CA PRO A 55 18.55 -4.90 -31.72
C PRO A 55 19.27 -4.76 -30.38
N GLU A 56 18.95 -5.62 -29.41
CA GLU A 56 19.52 -5.59 -28.06
C GLU A 56 21.03 -5.81 -28.08
N ILE A 57 21.54 -6.68 -28.95
CA ILE A 57 22.99 -6.88 -29.14
C ILE A 57 23.60 -5.72 -29.94
N GLN A 58 22.92 -5.24 -30.98
CA GLN A 58 23.45 -4.18 -31.86
C GLN A 58 23.64 -2.84 -31.13
N GLN A 59 22.89 -2.61 -30.06
CA GLN A 59 22.98 -1.40 -29.24
C GLN A 59 24.09 -1.47 -28.18
N LEU A 60 24.72 -2.63 -27.96
CA LEU A 60 25.78 -2.77 -26.96
C LEU A 60 27.09 -2.12 -27.48
N PRO A 61 27.67 -1.16 -26.73
CA PRO A 61 28.94 -0.56 -27.11
C PRO A 61 30.06 -1.61 -27.12
N ASN A 62 31.00 -1.48 -28.06
CA ASN A 62 32.19 -2.31 -28.16
C ASN A 62 31.94 -3.84 -28.23
N PHE A 63 30.71 -4.24 -28.57
CA PHE A 63 30.33 -5.63 -28.68
C PHE A 63 30.78 -6.22 -30.02
N LEU A 64 31.57 -7.29 -29.96
CA LEU A 64 32.08 -7.98 -31.14
C LEU A 64 31.52 -9.40 -31.19
N LEU A 65 30.71 -9.68 -32.21
CA LEU A 65 30.14 -11.00 -32.45
C LEU A 65 31.00 -11.81 -33.44
N TYR A 66 31.19 -13.07 -33.09
CA TYR A 66 31.93 -14.08 -33.84
C TYR A 66 31.07 -15.32 -34.10
N GLU A 67 31.37 -15.99 -35.20
CA GLU A 67 30.93 -17.34 -35.50
C GLU A 67 32.11 -18.30 -35.25
N LEU A 68 31.88 -19.34 -34.45
CA LEU A 68 32.87 -20.37 -34.18
C LEU A 68 32.84 -21.42 -35.32
N ARG A 69 33.95 -21.56 -36.03
CA ARG A 69 34.14 -22.60 -37.06
C ARG A 69 35.50 -23.27 -36.83
N ASP A 70 35.50 -24.59 -36.67
CA ASP A 70 36.71 -25.40 -36.48
C ASP A 70 37.66 -24.90 -35.37
N GLY A 71 37.12 -24.36 -34.28
CA GLY A 71 37.90 -23.82 -33.16
C GLY A 71 38.53 -22.43 -33.40
N LEU A 72 38.16 -21.78 -34.51
CA LEU A 72 38.55 -20.42 -34.87
C LEU A 72 37.34 -19.49 -34.84
N LEU A 73 37.55 -18.27 -34.37
CA LEU A 73 36.52 -17.23 -34.27
C LEU A 73 36.59 -16.32 -35.50
N PHE A 74 35.53 -16.34 -36.29
CA PHE A 74 35.35 -15.47 -37.46
C PHE A 74 34.43 -14.33 -37.09
N ARG A 75 34.85 -13.08 -37.27
CA ARG A 75 33.94 -11.94 -37.04
C ARG A 75 32.73 -12.08 -37.98
N LYS A 76 31.55 -11.65 -37.55
CA LYS A 76 30.36 -11.59 -38.42
C LYS A 76 30.72 -10.97 -39.77
N GLU A 77 30.43 -11.70 -40.86
CA GLU A 77 30.74 -11.34 -42.27
C GLU A 77 32.22 -11.39 -42.70
N ALA A 78 33.16 -11.74 -41.82
CA ALA A 78 34.57 -11.89 -42.19
C ALA A 78 34.87 -13.28 -42.77
N LEU A 79 35.69 -13.30 -43.84
CA LEU A 79 36.15 -14.54 -44.49
C LEU A 79 37.42 -15.14 -43.86
N VAL A 80 38.09 -14.39 -43.00
CA VAL A 80 39.34 -14.79 -42.33
C VAL A 80 39.15 -14.91 -40.81
N PRO A 81 39.85 -15.85 -40.15
CA PRO A 81 39.74 -16.01 -38.71
C PRO A 81 40.39 -14.82 -38.00
N SER A 82 39.68 -14.26 -37.03
CA SER A 82 40.17 -13.13 -36.23
C SER A 82 41.01 -13.59 -35.05
N LYS A 83 40.59 -14.65 -34.36
CA LYS A 83 41.23 -15.16 -33.13
C LYS A 83 41.07 -16.68 -33.02
N LYS A 84 42.01 -17.32 -32.32
CA LYS A 84 41.86 -18.71 -31.88
C LYS A 84 41.06 -18.77 -30.58
N MET A 85 40.18 -19.75 -30.48
CA MET A 85 39.35 -19.97 -29.30
C MET A 85 40.19 -20.33 -28.06
N ARG A 86 39.94 -19.66 -26.93
CA ARG A 86 40.61 -19.92 -25.64
C ARG A 86 39.91 -21.03 -24.88
N THR A 87 40.64 -22.09 -24.53
CA THR A 87 40.05 -23.32 -23.97
C THR A 87 39.84 -23.29 -22.45
N ALA A 88 40.36 -22.28 -21.73
CA ALA A 88 40.38 -22.23 -20.26
C ALA A 88 39.39 -21.21 -19.64
N LEU A 89 38.20 -21.04 -20.23
CA LEU A 89 37.18 -20.11 -19.74
C LEU A 89 36.17 -20.81 -18.81
N LEU A 90 35.91 -20.19 -17.65
CA LEU A 90 34.88 -20.66 -16.70
C LEU A 90 33.52 -20.07 -17.06
N TRP A 91 32.66 -20.92 -17.63
CA TRP A 91 31.33 -20.53 -18.07
C TRP A 91 30.31 -20.54 -16.95
N THR A 92 29.59 -19.44 -16.81
CA THR A 92 28.46 -19.28 -15.89
C THR A 92 27.25 -18.79 -16.66
N SER A 93 26.02 -19.11 -16.22
CA SER A 93 24.82 -18.51 -16.82
C SER A 93 24.79 -17.00 -16.59
N ILE A 94 24.36 -16.22 -17.60
CA ILE A 94 24.39 -14.76 -17.54
C ILE A 94 23.61 -14.18 -16.35
N ASP A 95 22.48 -14.79 -15.99
CA ASP A 95 21.65 -14.41 -14.84
C ASP A 95 22.33 -14.64 -13.48
N LYS A 96 23.21 -15.64 -13.40
CA LYS A 96 23.98 -15.95 -12.18
C LYS A 96 25.22 -15.08 -12.04
N ALA A 97 25.82 -14.66 -13.16
CA ALA A 97 26.97 -13.77 -13.17
C ALA A 97 26.55 -12.31 -12.88
N LEU A 98 25.48 -11.83 -13.52
CA LEU A 98 24.95 -10.48 -13.36
C LEU A 98 23.86 -10.43 -12.26
N ARG A 99 24.25 -10.74 -11.01
CA ARG A 99 23.31 -10.69 -9.88
C ARG A 99 22.94 -9.25 -9.55
N LEU A 100 21.63 -8.97 -9.50
CA LEU A 100 21.15 -7.74 -8.89
C LEU A 100 21.31 -7.85 -7.37
N THR A 101 22.23 -7.07 -6.81
CA THR A 101 22.21 -6.79 -5.38
C THR A 101 21.21 -5.68 -5.15
N PHE A 102 20.05 -6.00 -4.59
CA PHE A 102 19.21 -4.97 -4.02
C PHE A 102 19.95 -4.38 -2.81
N PRO A 103 19.90 -3.05 -2.60
CA PRO A 103 20.39 -2.49 -1.35
C PRO A 103 19.67 -3.22 -0.21
N SER A 104 20.41 -3.63 0.81
CA SER A 104 19.82 -4.16 2.03
C SER A 104 18.81 -3.12 2.53
N PHE A 105 17.52 -3.43 2.49
CA PHE A 105 16.51 -2.57 3.09
C PHE A 105 16.97 -2.27 4.52
N ASN A 106 17.21 -0.99 4.80
CA ASN A 106 17.55 -0.58 6.13
C ASN A 106 16.32 -0.77 7.01
N ASN A 107 16.24 -1.90 7.71
CA ASN A 107 15.23 -2.17 8.72
C ASN A 107 15.53 -1.42 10.03
N ASN A 108 16.32 -0.34 10.00
CA ASN A 108 16.36 0.61 11.11
C ASN A 108 14.96 1.24 11.21
N PHE A 109 14.13 0.64 12.06
CA PHE A 109 12.91 1.24 12.57
C PHE A 109 13.29 2.44 13.46
N PHE A 110 13.74 3.53 12.85
CA PHE A 110 13.93 4.79 13.54
C PHE A 110 12.54 5.33 13.89
N GLY A 111 12.20 5.36 15.19
CA GLY A 111 11.01 6.05 15.69
C GLY A 111 9.72 5.24 15.80
N ILE A 112 9.76 3.90 15.89
CA ILE A 112 8.57 3.07 16.18
C ILE A 112 7.95 3.31 17.57
N ASP A 113 8.66 3.97 18.47
CA ASP A 113 8.10 4.47 19.73
C ASP A 113 7.38 5.83 19.58
N GLY A 114 7.37 6.39 18.36
CA GLY A 114 6.64 7.60 18.02
C GLY A 114 5.15 7.39 18.24
N LYS A 115 4.63 7.89 19.36
CA LYS A 115 3.20 7.96 19.61
C LYS A 115 2.62 9.01 18.66
N ILE A 116 1.98 8.56 17.59
CA ILE A 116 1.19 9.42 16.72
C ILE A 116 0.02 9.95 17.54
N GLU A 117 0.03 11.25 17.79
CA GLU A 117 -1.10 11.97 18.37
C GLU A 117 -2.18 12.11 17.30
N ILE A 118 -3.41 11.71 17.64
CA ILE A 118 -4.52 11.73 16.70
C ILE A 118 -5.09 13.14 16.68
N LYS A 119 -5.04 13.79 15.54
CA LYS A 119 -5.57 15.14 15.36
C LYS A 119 -6.76 15.13 14.42
N LEU A 120 -7.81 15.83 14.82
CA LEU A 120 -8.92 16.17 13.94
C LEU A 120 -8.62 17.51 13.25
N LYS A 121 -8.99 17.63 11.98
CA LYS A 121 -8.89 18.88 11.22
C LYS A 121 -10.26 19.29 10.70
N PRO A 122 -10.52 20.60 10.56
CA PRO A 122 -11.69 21.07 9.83
C PRO A 122 -11.74 20.42 8.45
N SER A 123 -12.91 19.89 8.10
CA SER A 123 -13.17 19.25 6.80
C SER A 123 -14.01 20.17 5.93
N GLU A 124 -13.66 20.25 4.65
CA GLU A 124 -14.47 20.92 3.63
C GLU A 124 -15.58 20.00 3.09
N GLU A 125 -15.53 18.70 3.42
CA GLU A 125 -16.54 17.74 3.00
C GLU A 125 -17.77 17.81 3.91
N GLU A 126 -18.94 17.97 3.29
CA GLU A 126 -20.20 17.96 4.01
C GLU A 126 -20.61 16.53 4.36
N HIS A 127 -20.84 16.29 5.65
CA HIS A 127 -21.34 15.03 6.16
C HIS A 127 -22.65 15.24 6.96
N PRO A 128 -23.66 14.39 6.76
CA PRO A 128 -24.90 14.49 7.50
C PRO A 128 -24.66 14.18 8.99
N ALA A 129 -25.19 15.03 9.86
CA ALA A 129 -25.15 14.79 11.31
C ALA A 129 -26.04 13.60 11.68
N THR A 130 -25.50 12.65 12.44
CA THR A 130 -26.17 11.42 12.87
C THR A 130 -26.31 11.32 14.38
N ALA A 131 -25.57 12.13 15.13
CA ALA A 131 -25.65 12.21 16.58
C ALA A 131 -25.65 13.66 17.09
N LEU A 132 -26.19 13.85 18.29
CA LEU A 132 -26.31 15.14 18.95
C LEU A 132 -26.06 14.99 20.46
N LEU A 133 -25.12 15.76 20.98
CA LEU A 133 -24.82 15.84 22.41
C LEU A 133 -25.39 17.14 22.98
N CYS A 134 -26.31 17.02 23.93
CA CYS A 134 -27.00 18.15 24.56
C CYS A 134 -26.90 18.08 26.08
N SER A 135 -26.97 19.24 26.73
CA SER A 135 -27.13 19.31 28.18
C SER A 135 -28.52 18.83 28.60
N MET A 136 -28.62 17.91 29.56
CA MET A 136 -29.90 17.42 30.09
C MET A 136 -30.76 18.56 30.65
N LYS A 137 -30.12 19.54 31.28
CA LYS A 137 -30.79 20.70 31.89
C LYS A 137 -31.51 21.58 30.85
N GLU A 138 -30.93 21.72 29.66
CA GLU A 138 -31.47 22.60 28.62
C GLU A 138 -32.63 21.97 27.86
N ILE A 139 -32.70 20.63 27.80
CA ILE A 139 -33.66 19.91 26.97
C ILE A 139 -34.84 19.30 27.76
N ARG A 140 -34.80 19.35 29.10
CA ARG A 140 -35.79 18.75 30.01
C ARG A 140 -37.23 19.11 29.64
N GLU A 141 -37.51 20.39 29.37
CA GLU A 141 -38.85 20.85 29.05
C GLU A 141 -39.22 20.56 27.60
N THR A 142 -38.27 20.74 26.67
CA THR A 142 -38.50 20.60 25.23
C THR A 142 -38.77 19.15 24.83
N ILE A 143 -38.10 18.18 25.45
CA ILE A 143 -38.25 16.76 25.08
C ILE A 143 -39.65 16.22 25.40
N ILE A 144 -40.32 16.76 26.42
CA ILE A 144 -41.67 16.37 26.81
C ILE A 144 -42.70 16.83 25.77
N ALA A 145 -42.42 17.94 25.08
CA ALA A 145 -43.28 18.49 24.04
C ALA A 145 -43.06 17.85 22.65
N LEU A 146 -42.08 16.94 22.51
CA LEU A 146 -41.79 16.33 21.21
C LEU A 146 -42.85 15.31 20.80
N PRO A 147 -43.27 15.30 19.52
CA PRO A 147 -44.13 14.27 18.98
C PRO A 147 -43.50 12.87 19.08
N LYS A 148 -44.31 11.87 19.42
CA LYS A 148 -43.88 10.47 19.60
C LYS A 148 -43.11 9.91 18.41
N PHE A 149 -43.55 10.20 17.19
CA PHE A 149 -42.92 9.70 15.96
C PHE A 149 -41.48 10.20 15.77
N LYS A 150 -41.10 11.35 16.36
CA LYS A 150 -39.73 11.87 16.29
C LYS A 150 -38.80 11.13 17.25
N VAL A 151 -39.28 10.74 18.43
CA VAL A 151 -38.47 10.09 19.47
C VAL A 151 -38.32 8.58 19.26
N GLU A 152 -39.30 7.93 18.64
CA GLU A 152 -39.30 6.46 18.43
C GLU A 152 -38.14 5.94 17.57
N LYS A 153 -37.57 6.80 16.71
CA LYS A 153 -36.44 6.47 15.83
C LYS A 153 -35.08 6.85 16.42
N ILE A 154 -35.06 7.35 17.65
CA ILE A 154 -33.86 7.87 18.30
C ILE A 154 -33.47 6.93 19.43
N GLU A 155 -32.18 6.62 19.44
CA GLU A 155 -31.52 5.95 20.55
C GLU A 155 -30.74 6.99 21.35
N TRP A 156 -30.59 6.78 22.64
CA TRP A 156 -29.91 7.73 23.50
C TRP A 156 -29.15 7.06 24.62
N LEU A 157 -28.15 7.79 25.11
CA LEU A 157 -27.32 7.43 26.25
C LEU A 157 -27.02 8.70 27.06
N VAL A 158 -26.94 8.57 28.38
CA VAL A 158 -26.52 9.66 29.26
C VAL A 158 -25.02 9.55 29.52
N ILE A 159 -24.30 10.65 29.30
CA ILE A 159 -22.87 10.80 29.53
C ILE A 159 -22.69 11.97 30.51
N ASN A 160 -22.46 11.65 31.78
CA ASN A 160 -22.45 12.63 32.88
C ASN A 160 -23.78 13.42 32.92
N ASP A 161 -23.72 14.74 32.76
CA ASP A 161 -24.89 15.65 32.73
C ASP A 161 -25.44 15.90 31.31
N ASN A 162 -24.89 15.20 30.30
CA ASN A 162 -25.30 15.36 28.91
C ASN A 162 -26.03 14.12 28.40
N ALA A 163 -26.95 14.32 27.46
CA ALA A 163 -27.56 13.27 26.67
C ALA A 163 -26.97 13.25 25.26
N LEU A 164 -26.51 12.07 24.85
CA LEU A 164 -26.14 11.77 23.47
C LEU A 164 -27.32 11.08 22.79
N PHE A 165 -27.83 11.70 21.73
CA PHE A 165 -28.88 11.16 20.87
C PHE A 165 -28.26 10.66 19.56
N LEU A 166 -28.69 9.49 19.10
CA LEU A 166 -28.27 8.84 17.86
C LEU A 166 -29.51 8.51 17.02
N GLY A 167 -29.52 8.93 15.76
CA GLY A 167 -30.56 8.55 14.80
C GLY A 167 -31.05 9.70 13.92
N THR A 168 -31.98 9.38 13.02
CA THR A 168 -32.49 10.28 12.00
C THR A 168 -34.02 10.26 11.94
N PRO A 169 -34.70 11.43 11.94
CA PRO A 169 -34.15 12.79 11.90
C PRO A 169 -33.56 13.22 13.25
N LEU A 170 -32.49 14.03 13.21
CA LEU A 170 -31.88 14.57 14.42
C LEU A 170 -32.87 15.49 15.18
N LEU A 171 -32.82 15.45 16.51
CA LEU A 171 -33.65 16.32 17.35
C LEU A 171 -33.14 17.77 17.27
N SER A 172 -34.06 18.73 17.23
CA SER A 172 -33.71 20.17 17.12
C SER A 172 -33.37 20.78 18.49
N PHE A 173 -32.45 20.17 19.21
CA PHE A 173 -31.99 20.66 20.52
C PHE A 173 -30.69 21.46 20.41
N PRO A 174 -30.45 22.41 21.33
CA PRO A 174 -29.16 23.10 21.40
C PRO A 174 -28.08 22.11 21.85
N GLY A 175 -26.98 22.01 21.10
CA GLY A 175 -25.91 21.07 21.42
C GLY A 175 -24.86 20.94 20.34
N LYS A 176 -23.93 20.01 20.56
CA LYS A 176 -22.88 19.68 19.59
C LYS A 176 -23.33 18.51 18.72
N THR A 177 -23.25 18.68 17.40
CA THR A 177 -23.58 17.63 16.45
C THR A 177 -22.36 16.81 16.07
N PHE A 178 -22.60 15.53 15.78
CA PHE A 178 -21.59 14.58 15.35
C PHE A 178 -22.08 13.84 14.11
N TRP A 179 -21.14 13.47 13.25
CA TRP A 179 -21.36 12.60 12.10
C TRP A 179 -20.63 11.27 12.32
N SER A 180 -21.10 10.23 11.64
CA SER A 180 -20.60 8.87 11.85
C SER A 180 -19.75 8.38 10.70
N LYS A 181 -18.61 7.75 11.00
CA LYS A 181 -17.71 7.09 10.04
C LYS A 181 -17.09 5.85 10.66
N ASP A 182 -17.32 4.68 10.06
CA ASP A 182 -16.74 3.38 10.48
C ASP A 182 -16.83 3.00 11.97
N GLY A 183 -17.84 3.50 12.71
CA GLY A 183 -17.94 3.27 14.16
C GLY A 183 -17.38 4.41 15.04
N HIS A 184 -16.90 5.48 14.41
CA HIS A 184 -16.55 6.74 15.06
C HIS A 184 -17.69 7.75 14.99
N LEU A 185 -17.84 8.54 16.04
CA LEU A 185 -18.66 9.75 16.08
C LEU A 185 -17.72 10.96 16.15
N LEU A 186 -17.67 11.72 15.06
CA LEU A 186 -16.77 12.86 14.87
C LEU A 186 -17.57 14.17 14.95
N PRO A 187 -17.04 15.24 15.56
CA PRO A 187 -17.71 16.54 15.54
C PRO A 187 -18.03 16.98 14.10
N THR A 188 -19.22 17.50 13.86
CA THR A 188 -19.59 18.00 12.51
C THR A 188 -18.63 19.11 12.07
N GLY A 189 -18.19 19.05 10.81
CA GLY A 189 -17.18 19.96 10.27
C GLY A 189 -15.74 19.54 10.54
N TYR A 190 -15.49 18.39 11.18
CA TYR A 190 -14.16 17.83 11.40
C TYR A 190 -14.03 16.41 10.82
N ASP A 191 -12.84 16.06 10.32
CA ASP A 191 -12.45 14.67 9.99
C ASP A 191 -11.06 14.38 10.56
N PHE A 192 -10.64 13.12 10.54
CA PHE A 192 -9.27 12.74 10.85
C PHE A 192 -8.29 13.42 9.89
N GLU A 193 -7.15 13.89 10.40
CA GLU A 193 -6.08 14.47 9.58
C GLU A 193 -5.70 13.58 8.39
N PHE A 194 -5.71 12.27 8.58
CA PHE A 194 -5.47 11.28 7.54
C PHE A 194 -6.74 10.43 7.34
N LYS A 195 -7.32 10.50 6.13
CA LYS A 195 -8.60 9.85 5.80
C LYS A 195 -8.61 8.33 6.04
N ASN A 196 -7.47 7.66 5.90
CA ASN A 196 -7.31 6.22 6.08
C ASN A 196 -7.16 5.77 7.55
N MET A 197 -7.03 6.71 8.50
CA MET A 197 -6.84 6.37 9.91
C MET A 197 -8.06 5.72 10.54
N SER A 198 -9.26 6.03 10.08
CA SER A 198 -10.53 5.49 10.60
C SER A 198 -10.46 3.97 10.86
N SER A 199 -10.14 3.17 9.83
CA SER A 199 -10.04 1.71 9.97
C SER A 199 -8.93 1.25 10.93
N LEU A 200 -7.80 1.95 10.97
CA LEU A 200 -6.67 1.65 11.85
C LEU A 200 -7.01 1.95 13.31
N LEU A 201 -7.65 3.09 13.56
CA LEU A 201 -8.10 3.50 14.88
C LEU A 201 -9.20 2.58 15.41
N GLN A 202 -10.12 2.16 14.54
CA GLN A 202 -11.12 1.17 14.91
C GLN A 202 -10.46 -0.14 15.35
N ARG A 203 -9.48 -0.66 14.62
CA ARG A 203 -8.74 -1.86 15.03
C ARG A 203 -7.97 -1.68 16.33
N LYS A 204 -7.39 -0.49 16.56
CA LYS A 204 -6.59 -0.19 17.75
C LYS A 204 -7.44 -0.05 19.02
N TYR A 205 -8.58 0.64 18.91
CA TYR A 205 -9.38 1.06 20.06
C TYR A 205 -10.65 0.24 20.27
N ASN A 206 -11.15 -0.42 19.22
CA ASN A 206 -12.44 -1.09 19.23
C ASN A 206 -12.42 -2.28 18.26
N ALA A 207 -11.51 -3.23 18.52
CA ALA A 207 -11.32 -4.41 17.67
C ALA A 207 -12.60 -5.28 17.57
N GLY A 208 -13.42 -5.29 18.63
CA GLY A 208 -14.71 -6.01 18.68
C GLY A 208 -15.83 -5.34 17.89
N ARG A 209 -15.71 -4.05 17.55
CA ARG A 209 -16.73 -3.23 16.86
C ARG A 209 -18.07 -3.13 17.60
N ASP A 210 -18.07 -3.43 18.88
CA ASP A 210 -19.19 -3.40 19.81
C ASP A 210 -19.41 -2.01 20.43
N GLN A 211 -18.46 -1.09 20.24
CA GLN A 211 -18.52 0.27 20.77
C GLN A 211 -18.70 1.33 19.68
N TRP A 212 -19.16 2.51 20.08
CA TRP A 212 -18.98 3.77 19.38
C TRP A 212 -17.78 4.51 19.98
N LEU A 213 -16.94 5.08 19.12
CA LEU A 213 -15.81 5.91 19.51
C LEU A 213 -16.17 7.38 19.33
N LEU A 214 -16.52 8.06 20.42
CA LEU A 214 -16.89 9.47 20.41
C LEU A 214 -15.63 10.34 20.56
N TRP A 215 -15.33 11.14 19.55
CA TRP A 215 -14.16 12.01 19.53
C TRP A 215 -14.52 13.45 19.89
N ASN A 216 -13.63 14.12 20.61
CA ASN A 216 -13.69 15.57 20.76
C ASN A 216 -12.75 16.28 19.77
N GLU A 217 -12.90 17.59 19.65
CA GLU A 217 -12.10 18.45 18.77
C GLU A 217 -10.58 18.37 19.09
N ASN A 218 -10.22 18.00 20.33
CA ASN A 218 -8.83 17.85 20.78
C ASN A 218 -8.22 16.47 20.46
N GLY A 219 -8.97 15.54 19.85
CA GLY A 219 -8.48 14.19 19.53
C GLY A 219 -8.55 13.18 20.68
N ASN A 220 -9.22 13.50 21.79
CA ASN A 220 -9.53 12.52 22.83
C ASN A 220 -10.74 11.68 22.41
N VAL A 221 -10.73 10.41 22.82
CA VAL A 221 -11.79 9.45 22.51
C VAL A 221 -12.47 8.97 23.78
N LEU A 222 -13.80 8.90 23.74
CA LEU A 222 -14.65 8.25 24.73
C LEU A 222 -15.27 6.99 24.11
N TYR A 223 -15.23 5.90 24.87
CA TYR A 223 -15.73 4.59 24.45
C TYR A 223 -17.15 4.41 24.96
N LEU A 224 -18.10 4.15 24.05
CA LEU A 224 -19.52 3.98 24.38
C LEU A 224 -19.98 2.62 23.89
N ASN A 225 -20.41 1.71 24.78
CA ASN A 225 -20.91 0.42 24.32
C ASN A 225 -22.24 0.63 23.60
N LYS A 226 -22.43 -0.06 22.47
CA LYS A 226 -23.69 0.02 21.72
C LYS A 226 -24.88 -0.51 22.51
N GLU A 227 -24.65 -1.46 23.40
CA GLU A 227 -25.68 -2.06 24.26
C GLU A 227 -26.21 -1.10 25.34
N ASP A 228 -25.45 -0.06 25.69
CA ASP A 228 -25.86 0.94 26.68
C ASP A 228 -26.89 1.93 26.10
N PHE A 229 -27.03 1.99 24.77
CA PHE A 229 -28.01 2.83 24.11
C PHE A 229 -29.42 2.29 24.32
N ARG A 230 -30.31 3.18 24.74
CA ARG A 230 -31.73 2.87 24.97
C ARG A 230 -32.58 3.55 23.92
N LYS A 231 -33.72 2.96 23.57
CA LYS A 231 -34.71 3.66 22.75
C LYS A 231 -35.27 4.86 23.52
N LEU A 232 -35.33 6.01 22.85
CA LEU A 232 -35.83 7.22 23.46
C LEU A 232 -37.35 7.18 23.58
N SER A 233 -37.82 7.43 24.78
CA SER A 233 -39.22 7.72 25.09
C SER A 233 -39.28 8.79 26.18
N VAL A 234 -40.36 9.58 26.18
CA VAL A 234 -40.60 10.58 27.24
C VAL A 234 -40.55 9.94 28.63
N SER A 235 -41.11 8.73 28.78
CA SER A 235 -41.04 7.98 30.04
C SER A 235 -39.62 7.58 30.42
N SER A 236 -38.83 7.04 29.48
CA SER A 236 -37.43 6.67 29.75
C SER A 236 -36.57 7.86 30.16
N PHE A 237 -36.83 9.04 29.59
CA PHE A 237 -36.14 10.27 29.93
C PHE A 237 -36.46 10.70 31.37
N ARG A 238 -37.75 10.80 31.72
CA ARG A 238 -38.20 11.20 33.07
C ARG A 238 -37.71 10.25 34.17
N LEU A 239 -37.66 8.95 33.90
CA LEU A 239 -37.15 7.97 34.86
C LEU A 239 -35.65 8.15 35.11
N THR A 240 -34.88 8.37 34.04
CA THR A 240 -33.42 8.54 34.13
C THR A 240 -33.08 9.86 34.82
N GLU A 241 -33.81 10.93 34.50
CA GLU A 241 -33.67 12.23 35.16
C GLU A 241 -33.92 12.16 36.67
N LYS A 242 -35.02 11.53 37.10
CA LYS A 242 -35.30 11.34 38.52
C LYS A 242 -34.22 10.53 39.23
N SER A 243 -33.60 9.56 38.55
CA SER A 243 -32.51 8.78 39.16
C SER A 243 -31.23 9.58 39.37
N GLN A 244 -30.96 10.59 38.53
CA GLN A 244 -29.79 11.46 38.68
C GLN A 244 -29.99 12.55 39.75
N GLU A 245 -31.22 12.99 40.03
CA GLU A 245 -31.50 13.96 41.11
C GLU A 245 -31.26 13.40 42.54
N TRP A 246 -31.06 12.08 42.67
CA TRP A 246 -30.91 11.37 43.95
C TRP A 246 -29.47 10.90 44.23
N ILE A 247 -28.52 11.23 43.35
CA ILE A 247 -27.07 10.96 43.47
C ILE A 247 -26.36 12.26 43.83
#